data_AF-A0A5B8LLB2-F1
#
_entry.id   AF-A0A5B8LLB2-F1
#
_cell.length_a   1.000
_cell.length_b   1.000
_cell.length_c   1.000
_cell.angle_alpha   90.00
_cell.angle_beta   90.00
_cell.angle_gamma   90.00
#
_symmetry.space_group_name_H-M   'P 1'
#
loop_
_entity.id
_entity.type
_entity.pdbx_description
1 polymer ?
#
loop_
_entity_poly.entity_id
_entity_poly.type
_entity_poly.pdbx_seq_one_letter_code
_entity_poly.pdbx_strand_id
1 'polypeptide(L)'
;MPQLLTQSVNIQNQGGSNATIDLYITQTGLTSMSGSGLLSTFTSNTIAGTTAQMRSYYSATNADFSNGVSAGQTLLATGPTFNGPGTAQFANLFNVTGPWSETVRYTLAFTGGNGSNFNGTANLTAVPEPATWGLMLLGFGAMGGMLRTRRQTPRVRFA
;
A
#
# COMPACT_ATOMS: atom_id res chain seq x y z
N MET A 1 -15.54 -8.05 -24.96
CA MET A 1 -14.29 -7.89 -24.19
C MET A 1 -14.69 -7.66 -22.74
N PRO A 2 -13.97 -8.21 -21.75
CA PRO A 2 -14.31 -7.98 -20.35
C PRO A 2 -14.13 -6.49 -20.00
N GLN A 3 -15.04 -5.96 -19.18
CA GLN A 3 -15.04 -4.55 -18.79
C GLN A 3 -14.69 -4.45 -17.31
N LEU A 4 -13.67 -3.65 -16.98
CA LEU A 4 -13.32 -3.34 -15.60
C LEU A 4 -14.17 -2.17 -15.12
N LEU A 5 -14.90 -2.37 -14.03
CA LEU A 5 -15.81 -1.40 -13.43
C LEU A 5 -15.44 -1.20 -11.96
N THR A 6 -15.05 0.01 -11.59
CA THR A 6 -14.98 0.39 -10.18
C THR A 6 -16.34 0.97 -9.81
N GLN A 7 -17.15 0.19 -9.10
CA GLN A 7 -18.57 0.51 -8.91
C GLN A 7 -18.86 1.30 -7.65
N SER A 8 -18.08 1.13 -6.59
CA SER A 8 -18.32 1.89 -5.36
C SER A 8 -17.12 1.94 -4.44
N VAL A 9 -16.96 3.11 -3.82
CA VAL A 9 -16.13 3.32 -2.63
C VAL A 9 -17.09 3.57 -1.48
N ASN A 10 -17.15 2.64 -0.54
CA ASN A 10 -18.07 2.70 0.59
C ASN A 10 -17.28 2.96 1.86
N ILE A 11 -17.52 4.11 2.48
CA ILE A 11 -16.90 4.50 3.75
C ILE A 11 -18.01 4.45 4.81
N GLN A 12 -17.93 3.49 5.72
CA GLN A 12 -18.92 3.33 6.79
C GLN A 12 -18.27 3.51 8.15
N ASN A 13 -18.79 4.49 8.91
CA ASN A 13 -18.60 4.53 10.35
C ASN A 13 -19.73 3.70 10.97
N GLN A 14 -19.52 2.39 11.11
CA GLN A 14 -20.46 1.57 11.85
C GLN A 14 -20.28 1.91 13.32
N GLY A 15 -21.26 2.60 13.92
CA GLY A 15 -21.23 3.02 15.33
C GLY A 15 -20.83 1.86 16.24
N GLY A 16 -19.58 1.88 16.66
CA GLY A 16 -18.87 0.78 17.29
C GLY A 16 -17.36 1.03 17.25
N SER A 17 -16.59 0.24 18.00
CA SER A 17 -15.16 0.48 18.24
C SER A 17 -14.24 0.30 17.01
N ASN A 18 -14.77 -0.04 15.83
CA ASN A 18 -14.00 -0.19 14.60
C ASN A 18 -14.73 0.45 13.41
N ALA A 19 -14.10 1.44 12.76
CA ALA A 19 -14.55 1.98 11.48
C ALA A 19 -13.99 1.14 10.33
N THR A 20 -14.72 1.03 9.20
CA THR A 20 -14.25 0.26 8.03
C THR A 20 -14.39 1.05 6.74
N ILE A 21 -13.38 0.93 5.88
CA ILE A 21 -13.42 1.38 4.49
C ILE A 21 -13.46 0.13 3.60
N ASP A 22 -14.47 0.05 2.74
CA ASP A 22 -14.61 -1.02 1.76
C ASP A 22 -14.53 -0.46 0.34
N LEU A 23 -13.65 -1.06 -0.46
CA LEU A 23 -13.55 -0.81 -1.90
C LEU A 23 -14.01 -2.04 -2.66
N TYR A 24 -14.94 -1.86 -3.61
CA TYR A 24 -15.44 -2.94 -4.44
C TYR A 24 -15.04 -2.69 -5.90
N ILE A 25 -14.29 -3.63 -6.46
CA ILE A 25 -13.83 -3.62 -7.85
C ILE A 25 -14.45 -4.83 -8.54
N THR A 26 -15.24 -4.59 -9.60
CA THR A 26 -15.94 -5.65 -10.33
C THR A 26 -15.45 -5.70 -11.78
N GLN A 27 -15.21 -6.89 -12.30
CA GLN A 27 -15.00 -7.14 -13.71
C GLN A 27 -16.13 -8.02 -14.23
N THR A 28 -16.81 -7.56 -15.29
CA THR A 28 -17.92 -8.28 -15.92
C THR A 28 -17.54 -8.78 -17.31
N GLY A 29 -18.35 -9.72 -17.82
CA GLY A 29 -18.21 -10.29 -19.16
C GLY A 29 -17.05 -11.28 -19.25
N LEU A 30 -16.69 -11.93 -18.14
CA LEU A 30 -15.70 -13.00 -18.12
C LEU A 30 -16.32 -14.26 -18.70
N THR A 31 -15.64 -14.95 -19.63
CA THR A 31 -16.20 -16.12 -20.33
C THR A 31 -15.46 -17.42 -20.03
N SER A 32 -14.27 -17.33 -19.45
CA SER A 32 -13.42 -18.45 -19.05
C SER A 32 -12.32 -17.94 -18.10
N MET A 33 -11.97 -18.70 -17.06
CA MET A 33 -10.73 -18.46 -16.31
C MET A 33 -9.66 -19.43 -16.78
N SER A 34 -8.54 -18.88 -17.25
CA SER A 34 -7.27 -19.61 -17.35
C SER A 34 -6.27 -18.90 -16.43
N GLY A 35 -6.15 -19.36 -15.18
CA GLY A 35 -5.22 -18.80 -14.19
C GLY A 35 -5.89 -18.00 -13.06
N SER A 36 -5.10 -17.20 -12.34
CA SER A 36 -5.55 -16.37 -11.22
C SER A 36 -6.47 -15.24 -11.72
N GLY A 37 -7.63 -15.07 -11.09
CA GLY A 37 -8.58 -13.97 -11.38
C GLY A 37 -8.06 -12.57 -11.04
N LEU A 38 -8.97 -11.59 -10.92
CA LEU A 38 -8.67 -10.23 -10.43
C LEU A 38 -7.84 -10.27 -9.13
N LEU A 39 -8.07 -11.28 -8.31
CA LEU A 39 -7.34 -11.54 -7.07
C LEU A 39 -6.22 -12.55 -7.34
N SER A 40 -5.04 -12.05 -7.73
CA SER A 40 -3.84 -12.87 -7.97
C SER A 40 -2.72 -12.60 -6.98
N THR A 41 -2.46 -11.33 -6.68
CA THR A 41 -1.51 -10.88 -5.66
C THR A 41 -2.08 -9.66 -4.94
N PHE A 42 -1.88 -9.61 -3.62
CA PHE A 42 -2.20 -8.44 -2.82
C PHE A 42 -0.99 -8.07 -1.98
N THR A 43 -0.56 -6.82 -2.10
CA THR A 43 0.46 -6.23 -1.22
C THR A 43 -0.23 -5.22 -0.33
N SER A 44 -0.21 -5.49 0.97
CA SER A 44 -0.67 -4.57 1.97
C SER A 44 0.48 -3.70 2.47
N ASN A 45 0.23 -2.40 2.58
CA ASN A 45 1.06 -1.46 3.32
C ASN A 45 0.20 -0.87 4.44
N THR A 46 -0.35 -1.73 5.29
CA THR A 46 -1.30 -1.34 6.33
C THR A 46 -0.78 -0.18 7.15
N ILE A 47 -1.68 0.76 7.44
CA ILE A 47 -1.41 1.85 8.37
C ILE A 47 -1.41 1.26 9.80
N ALA A 48 -0.58 1.80 10.70
CA ALA A 48 -0.55 1.34 12.10
C ALA A 48 -1.94 1.44 12.75
N GLY A 49 -2.33 0.42 13.52
CA GLY A 49 -3.67 0.36 14.13
C GLY A 49 -4.80 0.04 13.14
N THR A 50 -4.45 -0.50 11.96
CA THR A 50 -5.42 -1.00 10.98
C THR A 50 -5.13 -2.44 10.61
N THR A 51 -6.17 -3.14 10.17
CA THR A 51 -6.05 -4.42 9.48
C THR A 51 -6.56 -4.31 8.06
N ALA A 52 -5.89 -4.97 7.12
CA ALA A 52 -6.31 -5.04 5.73
C ALA A 52 -6.68 -6.48 5.35
N GLN A 53 -7.77 -6.65 4.61
CA GLN A 53 -8.19 -7.94 4.08
C GLN A 53 -8.78 -7.80 2.68
N MET A 54 -8.62 -8.82 1.84
CA MET A 54 -9.31 -8.92 0.56
C MET A 54 -10.17 -10.18 0.47
N ARG A 55 -11.28 -10.09 -0.28
CA ARG A 55 -12.17 -11.22 -0.61
C ARG A 55 -12.57 -11.14 -2.08
N SER A 56 -12.61 -12.28 -2.77
CA SER A 56 -13.14 -12.39 -4.14
C SER A 56 -14.51 -13.06 -4.12
N TYR A 57 -15.44 -12.51 -4.90
CA TYR A 57 -16.80 -13.01 -5.10
C TYR A 57 -17.06 -13.18 -6.60
N TYR A 58 -17.94 -14.12 -6.98
CA TYR A 58 -18.40 -14.28 -8.35
C TYR A 58 -19.91 -14.26 -8.43
N SER A 59 -20.41 -13.78 -9.56
CA SER A 59 -21.80 -13.95 -9.97
C SER A 59 -21.87 -14.63 -11.32
N ALA A 60 -22.56 -15.77 -11.36
CA ALA A 60 -22.88 -16.49 -12.59
C ALA A 60 -23.90 -15.74 -13.47
N THR A 61 -24.58 -14.72 -12.94
CA THR A 61 -25.50 -13.87 -13.70
C THR A 61 -24.78 -12.66 -14.31
N ASN A 62 -23.44 -12.59 -14.20
CA ASN A 62 -22.62 -11.48 -14.68
C ASN A 62 -23.04 -10.12 -14.09
N ALA A 63 -23.45 -10.13 -12.82
CA ALA A 63 -23.98 -8.95 -12.15
C ALA A 63 -22.89 -8.11 -11.49
N ASP A 64 -23.15 -6.80 -11.46
CA ASP A 64 -22.38 -5.80 -10.74
C ASP A 64 -22.58 -5.93 -9.22
N PHE A 65 -21.52 -5.76 -8.44
CA PHE A 65 -21.61 -5.82 -6.97
C PHE A 65 -22.13 -4.50 -6.41
N SER A 66 -23.35 -4.53 -5.91
CA SER A 66 -24.04 -3.35 -5.38
C SER A 66 -24.47 -3.58 -3.93
N ASN A 67 -23.99 -2.74 -3.01
CA ASN A 67 -24.40 -2.69 -1.60
C ASN A 67 -24.33 -4.02 -0.83
N GLY A 68 -23.12 -4.55 -0.65
CA GLY A 68 -22.83 -5.55 0.39
C GLY A 68 -23.59 -6.87 0.21
N VAL A 69 -22.95 -7.83 -0.48
CA VAL A 69 -23.44 -9.19 -0.71
C VAL A 69 -24.87 -9.20 -1.27
N SER A 70 -25.02 -8.69 -2.49
CA SER A 70 -26.25 -8.81 -3.26
C SER A 70 -26.57 -10.30 -3.52
N ALA A 71 -27.86 -10.64 -3.57
CA ALA A 71 -28.33 -11.98 -3.92
C ALA A 71 -27.70 -12.46 -5.23
N GLY A 72 -27.12 -13.68 -5.23
CA GLY A 72 -26.48 -14.29 -6.41
C GLY A 72 -24.95 -14.17 -6.45
N GLN A 73 -24.30 -13.52 -5.47
CA GLN A 73 -22.85 -13.50 -5.33
C GLN A 73 -22.35 -14.63 -4.40
N THR A 74 -21.35 -15.39 -4.84
CA THR A 74 -20.73 -16.48 -4.07
C THR A 74 -19.26 -16.16 -3.78
N LEU A 75 -18.78 -16.42 -2.57
CA LEU A 75 -17.38 -16.20 -2.17
C LEU A 75 -16.47 -17.26 -2.82
N LEU A 76 -15.44 -16.84 -3.55
CA LEU A 76 -14.43 -17.76 -4.12
C LEU A 76 -13.24 -17.90 -3.18
N ALA A 77 -12.78 -16.78 -2.64
CA ALA A 77 -11.55 -16.73 -1.88
C ALA A 77 -11.57 -15.63 -0.83
N THR A 78 -10.98 -15.93 0.32
CA THR A 78 -10.70 -14.95 1.37
C THR A 78 -9.20 -14.90 1.59
N GLY A 79 -8.61 -13.72 1.46
CA GLY A 79 -7.20 -13.51 1.74
C GLY A 79 -6.91 -13.38 3.23
N PRO A 80 -5.61 -13.47 3.61
CA PRO A 80 -5.20 -13.31 5.00
C PRO A 80 -5.49 -11.88 5.46
N THR A 81 -5.70 -11.75 6.76
CA THR A 81 -5.77 -10.45 7.41
C THR A 81 -4.35 -9.98 7.72
N PHE A 82 -3.99 -8.82 7.20
CA PHE A 82 -2.71 -8.17 7.45
C PHE A 82 -2.84 -7.20 8.61
N ASN A 83 -1.95 -7.31 9.60
CA ASN A 83 -1.81 -6.37 10.71
C ASN A 83 -0.53 -5.52 10.58
N GLY A 84 0.13 -5.63 9.42
CA GLY A 84 1.41 -5.01 9.08
C GLY A 84 1.63 -5.15 7.57
N PRO A 85 2.67 -4.51 7.02
CA PRO A 85 3.02 -4.68 5.61
C PRO A 85 3.29 -6.13 5.26
N GLY A 86 2.87 -6.56 4.09
CA GLY A 86 3.06 -7.94 3.64
C GLY A 86 2.42 -8.21 2.29
N THR A 87 2.77 -9.34 1.70
CA THR A 87 2.22 -9.77 0.41
C THR A 87 1.62 -11.17 0.54
N ALA A 88 0.46 -11.37 -0.07
CA ALA A 88 -0.12 -12.69 -0.26
C ALA A 88 -0.42 -12.92 -1.74
N GLN A 89 -0.26 -14.17 -2.16
CA GLN A 89 -0.64 -14.64 -3.48
C GLN A 89 -1.88 -15.52 -3.36
N PHE A 90 -2.74 -15.47 -4.36
CA PHE A 90 -3.99 -16.21 -4.38
C PHE A 90 -4.10 -17.03 -5.65
N ALA A 91 -4.44 -18.30 -5.46
CA ALA A 91 -4.89 -19.15 -6.54
C ALA A 91 -6.41 -19.20 -6.48
N ASN A 92 -7.07 -18.52 -7.41
CA ASN A 92 -8.51 -18.66 -7.58
C ASN A 92 -8.77 -19.77 -8.60
N LEU A 93 -8.87 -21.02 -8.12
CA LEU A 93 -9.14 -22.20 -8.96
C LEU A 93 -10.65 -22.35 -9.11
N PHE A 94 -11.24 -21.46 -9.89
CA PHE A 94 -12.68 -21.45 -10.14
C PHE A 94 -12.95 -21.65 -11.62
N ASN A 95 -13.86 -22.56 -11.96
CA ASN A 95 -14.21 -22.88 -13.34
C ASN A 95 -15.72 -22.72 -13.55
N VAL A 96 -16.10 -21.57 -14.11
CA VAL A 96 -17.45 -21.29 -14.60
C VAL A 96 -17.40 -21.05 -16.10
N THR A 97 -18.40 -21.58 -16.79
CA THR A 97 -18.61 -21.43 -18.22
C THR A 97 -19.78 -20.48 -18.48
N GLY A 98 -19.65 -19.61 -19.47
CA GLY A 98 -20.64 -18.57 -19.76
C GLY A 98 -20.20 -17.20 -19.24
N PRO A 99 -20.93 -16.12 -19.51
CA PRO A 99 -20.60 -14.80 -19.00
C PRO A 99 -20.82 -14.74 -17.49
N TRP A 100 -19.80 -14.35 -16.74
CA TRP A 100 -19.84 -14.16 -15.29
C TRP A 100 -19.03 -12.92 -14.89
N SER A 101 -19.18 -12.51 -13.64
CA SER A 101 -18.46 -11.37 -13.06
C SER A 101 -17.64 -11.78 -11.84
N GLU A 102 -16.48 -11.16 -11.65
CA GLU A 102 -15.66 -11.27 -10.45
C GLU A 102 -15.65 -9.93 -9.72
N THR A 103 -15.86 -9.93 -8.41
CA THR A 103 -15.73 -8.75 -7.55
C THR A 103 -14.71 -8.98 -6.45
N VAL A 104 -13.72 -8.10 -6.38
CA VAL A 104 -12.79 -8.00 -5.27
C VAL A 104 -13.27 -6.94 -4.29
N ARG A 105 -13.50 -7.33 -3.04
CA ARG A 105 -13.68 -6.43 -1.90
C ARG A 105 -12.36 -6.26 -1.18
N TYR A 106 -11.90 -5.03 -1.05
CA TYR A 106 -10.81 -4.66 -0.16
C TYR A 106 -11.35 -3.94 1.07
N THR A 107 -11.06 -4.47 2.25
CA THR A 107 -11.50 -3.94 3.53
C THR A 107 -10.30 -3.46 4.34
N LEU A 108 -10.34 -2.20 4.73
CA LEU A 108 -9.49 -1.61 5.76
C LEU A 108 -10.32 -1.42 7.03
N ALA A 109 -9.94 -2.07 8.12
CA ALA A 109 -10.58 -1.91 9.41
C ALA A 109 -9.65 -1.19 10.39
N PHE A 110 -10.14 -0.15 11.03
CA PHE A 110 -9.41 0.59 12.06
C PHE A 110 -9.71 -0.03 13.41
N THR A 111 -8.67 -0.45 14.14
CA THR A 111 -8.78 -1.02 15.49
C THR A 111 -8.53 0.10 16.51
N GLY A 112 -9.55 0.89 16.80
CA GLY A 112 -9.50 1.98 17.77
C GLY A 112 -10.91 2.46 18.09
N GLY A 113 -11.30 2.37 19.37
CA GLY A 113 -12.65 2.63 19.89
C GLY A 113 -13.34 3.90 19.35
N ASN A 114 -14.68 3.93 19.50
CA ASN A 114 -15.61 4.94 18.94
C ASN A 114 -14.96 6.30 18.64
N GLY A 115 -14.84 6.65 17.35
CA GLY A 115 -14.29 7.94 16.92
C GLY A 115 -12.80 7.91 16.53
N SER A 116 -12.35 6.86 15.85
CA SER A 116 -11.04 6.83 15.18
C SER A 116 -10.93 7.94 14.11
N ASN A 117 -10.66 9.17 14.53
CA ASN A 117 -10.21 10.25 13.67
C ASN A 117 -8.76 9.95 13.30
N PHE A 118 -8.51 9.60 12.04
CA PHE A 118 -7.16 9.48 11.52
C PHE A 118 -6.61 10.89 11.24
N ASN A 119 -5.79 11.40 12.16
CA ASN A 119 -4.94 12.57 11.95
C ASN A 119 -3.48 12.12 11.95
N GLY A 120 -2.94 11.86 10.76
CA GLY A 120 -1.54 11.52 10.58
C GLY A 120 -0.72 12.77 10.29
N THR A 121 0.11 13.20 11.23
CA THR A 121 1.14 14.21 11.01
C THR A 121 2.45 13.51 10.65
N ALA A 122 2.82 13.53 9.37
CA ALA A 122 4.13 13.07 8.92
C ALA A 122 5.14 14.19 9.15
N ASN A 123 6.02 14.03 10.14
CA ASN A 123 7.09 14.98 10.40
C ASN A 123 8.30 14.62 9.51
N LEU A 124 8.43 15.29 8.38
CA LEU A 124 9.62 15.21 7.52
C LEU A 124 10.76 15.96 8.21
N THR A 125 11.52 15.27 9.05
CA THR A 125 12.77 15.82 9.56
C THR A 125 13.78 15.81 8.43
N ALA A 126 14.08 16.98 7.87
CA ALA A 126 15.19 17.14 6.96
C ALA A 126 16.47 16.71 7.69
N VAL A 127 17.03 15.56 7.28
CA VAL A 127 18.38 15.19 7.69
C VAL A 127 19.31 16.19 6.98
N PRO A 128 20.20 16.91 7.69
CA PRO A 128 21.16 17.79 7.06
C PRO A 128 21.89 17.00 5.98
N GLU A 129 21.70 17.42 4.73
CA GLU A 129 22.01 16.62 3.56
C GLU A 129 23.45 16.11 3.61
N PRO A 130 23.77 14.94 3.03
CA PRO A 130 25.16 14.48 2.89
C PRO A 130 26.10 15.55 2.30
N ALA A 131 25.55 16.45 1.48
CA ALA A 131 26.25 17.62 0.94
C ALA A 131 26.70 18.61 2.02
N THR A 132 25.90 18.83 3.07
CA THR A 132 26.26 19.70 4.20
C THR A 132 27.47 19.14 4.95
N TRP A 133 27.51 17.82 5.17
CA TRP A 133 28.67 17.15 5.77
C TRP A 133 29.91 17.28 4.88
N GLY A 134 29.72 17.11 3.56
CA GLY A 134 30.76 17.34 2.57
C GLY A 134 31.33 18.75 2.63
N LEU A 135 30.47 19.78 2.68
CA LEU A 135 30.88 21.18 2.77
C LEU A 135 31.56 21.52 4.11
N MET A 136 31.13 20.92 5.22
CA MET A 136 31.82 21.09 6.51
C MET A 136 33.21 20.46 6.48
N LEU A 137 33.33 19.23 5.98
CA LEU A 137 34.63 18.56 5.83
C LEU A 137 35.55 19.31 4.88
N LEU A 138 35.02 19.83 3.77
CA LEU A 138 35.77 20.65 2.83
C LEU A 138 36.22 21.96 3.48
N GLY A 139 35.33 22.67 4.18
CA GLY A 139 35.65 23.92 4.88
C GLY A 139 36.71 23.75 5.98
N PHE A 140 36.54 22.76 6.86
CA PHE A 140 37.51 22.47 7.91
C PHE A 140 38.82 21.90 7.36
N GLY A 141 38.75 21.05 6.33
CA GLY A 141 39.92 20.52 5.63
C GLY A 141 40.73 21.63 4.95
N ALA A 142 40.07 22.58 4.30
CA ALA A 142 40.71 23.73 3.67
C ALA A 142 41.40 24.64 4.71
N MET A 143 40.73 24.97 5.82
CA MET A 143 41.34 25.75 6.91
C MET A 143 42.55 25.03 7.52
N GLY A 144 42.44 23.74 7.81
CA GLY A 144 43.56 22.93 8.33
C GLY A 144 44.74 22.87 7.36
N GLY A 145 44.46 22.75 6.05
CA GLY A 145 45.47 22.79 4.99
C GLY A 145 46.24 24.11 4.94
N MET A 146 45.55 25.25 5.02
CA MET A 146 46.16 26.58 5.04
C MET A 146 47.05 26.81 6.28
N LEU A 147 46.64 26.30 7.45
CA LEU A 147 47.46 26.39 8.66
C LEU A 147 48.73 25.53 8.56
N ARG A 148 48.66 24.37 7.90
CA ARG A 148 49.81 23.48 7.72
C ARG A 148 50.86 24.05 6.77
N THR A 149 50.46 24.70 5.69
CA THR A 149 51.41 25.31 4.73
C THR A 149 52.14 26.51 5.33
N ARG A 150 51.48 27.30 6.20
CA ARG A 150 52.11 28.42 6.91
C ARG A 150 53.20 28.01 7.92
N ARG A 151 53.20 26.75 8.38
CA ARG A 151 54.20 26.23 9.31
C ARG A 151 55.46 25.70 8.61
N GLN A 152 55.61 25.87 7.29
CA GLN A 152 56.89 25.59 6.65
C GLN A 152 57.91 26.64 7.11
N THR A 153 58.64 26.29 8.17
CA THR A 153 59.76 27.05 8.71
C THR A 153 60.77 27.31 7.58
N PRO A 154 61.21 28.56 7.37
CA PRO A 154 62.25 28.87 6.40
C PRO A 154 63.46 28.00 6.71
N ARG A 155 63.79 27.08 5.80
CA ARG A 155 65.06 26.36 5.88
C ARG A 155 66.14 27.36 5.55
N VAL A 156 66.73 27.94 6.60
CA VAL A 156 67.96 28.73 6.46
C VAL A 156 69.05 27.76 6.01
N ARG A 157 69.44 27.88 4.74
CA ARG A 157 70.59 27.17 4.18
C ARG A 157 71.77 28.15 4.22
N PHE A 158 72.83 27.76 4.91
CA PHE A 158 74.10 28.44 4.82
C PHE A 158 74.96 27.75 3.76
N ALA A 159 75.60 28.60 2.94
CA ALA A 159 76.57 28.33 1.87
C ALA A 159 76.05 27.63 0.60
#